data_AF-A0A8D0FKD9-F1
#
_entry.id   AF-A0A8D0FKD9-F1
#
_cell.length_a   1.000
_cell.length_b   1.000
_cell.length_c   1.000
_cell.angle_alpha   90.00
_cell.angle_beta   90.00
_cell.angle_gamma   90.00
#
_symmetry.space_group_name_H-M   'P 1'
#
loop_
_entity.id
_entity.type
_entity.pdbx_description
1 polymer ?
#
loop_
_entity_poly.entity_id
_entity_poly.type
_entity_poly.pdbx_seq_one_letter_code
_entity_poly.pdbx_strand_id
1 'polypeptide(L)'
;MARVPHVVADTGAFLSAAPLQDMAQTLYTVPEVLAEIRDRPTRRRLAALPCELRLRRPRHDILRLVTDFSKKTGDYPSLSAADLQVLALTCQLQAETGSPGCLRWEPQDKVGSTPRHPEAPLHIAGFHLPAKDHFGHDQGFLSPLERQR
;
A
#
# COMPACT_ATOMS: atom_id res chain seq x y z
N MET A 1 -9.78 -15.02 -12.63
CA MET A 1 -9.94 -14.28 -11.36
C MET A 1 -11.27 -13.56 -11.39
N ALA A 2 -11.98 -13.46 -10.27
CA ALA A 2 -13.22 -12.70 -10.21
C ALA A 2 -12.91 -11.18 -10.27
N ARG A 3 -13.66 -10.44 -11.08
CA ARG A 3 -13.53 -8.98 -11.18
C ARG A 3 -14.07 -8.30 -9.93
N VAL A 4 -13.39 -7.25 -9.47
CA VAL A 4 -13.84 -6.39 -8.37
C VAL A 4 -14.87 -5.38 -8.90
N PRO A 5 -15.99 -5.12 -8.19
CA PRO A 5 -17.03 -4.22 -8.66
C PRO A 5 -16.55 -2.79 -8.97
N HIS A 6 -15.71 -2.24 -8.08
CA HIS A 6 -15.24 -0.86 -8.17
C HIS A 6 -13.73 -0.81 -7.94
N VAL A 7 -13.02 -0.17 -8.87
CA VAL A 7 -11.58 0.09 -8.76
C VAL A 7 -11.35 1.58 -8.99
N VAL A 8 -10.54 2.20 -8.13
CA VAL A 8 -10.03 3.55 -8.32
C VAL A 8 -8.59 3.43 -8.80
N ALA A 9 -8.28 3.95 -9.98
CA ALA A 9 -6.93 3.98 -10.53
C ALA A 9 -6.25 5.31 -10.25
N ASP A 10 -5.02 5.23 -9.74
CA ASP A 10 -4.11 6.35 -9.53
C ASP A 10 -3.18 6.53 -10.73
N THR A 11 -2.26 7.51 -10.65
CA THR A 11 -1.25 7.74 -11.70
C THR A 11 -0.40 6.48 -11.94
N GLY A 12 0.00 5.77 -10.87
CA GLY A 12 0.85 4.59 -10.94
C GLY A 12 0.25 3.45 -11.77
N ALA A 13 -1.05 3.21 -11.64
CA ALA A 13 -1.77 2.22 -12.44
C ALA A 13 -1.68 2.49 -13.95
N PHE A 14 -1.77 3.77 -14.35
CA PHE A 14 -1.68 4.15 -15.76
C PHE A 14 -0.25 4.13 -16.30
N LEU A 15 0.72 4.54 -15.49
CA LEU A 15 2.14 4.52 -15.86
C LEU A 15 2.65 3.09 -16.07
N SER A 16 2.25 2.16 -15.19
CA SER A 16 2.63 0.74 -15.25
C SER A 16 1.85 -0.07 -16.29
N ALA A 17 0.86 0.52 -16.96
CA ALA A 17 -0.04 -0.16 -17.89
C ALA A 17 -0.71 -1.41 -17.28
N ALA A 18 -1.20 -1.27 -16.04
CA ALA A 18 -1.91 -2.35 -15.36
C ALA A 18 -3.15 -2.81 -16.16
N PRO A 19 -3.48 -4.12 -16.14
CA PRO A 19 -4.64 -4.68 -16.86
C PRO A 19 -5.96 -4.37 -16.14
N LEU A 20 -6.30 -3.09 -16.00
CA LEU A 20 -7.44 -2.60 -15.22
C LEU A 20 -8.78 -3.18 -15.70
N GLN A 21 -8.92 -3.43 -17.01
CA GLN A 21 -10.11 -4.04 -17.61
C GLN A 21 -10.38 -5.48 -17.14
N ASP A 22 -9.34 -6.20 -16.74
CA ASP A 22 -9.47 -7.58 -16.27
C ASP A 22 -9.70 -7.65 -14.76
N MET A 23 -9.43 -6.55 -14.06
CA MET A 23 -9.57 -6.43 -12.60
C MET A 23 -10.90 -5.78 -12.21
N ALA A 24 -11.38 -4.80 -12.97
CA ALA A 24 -12.51 -3.94 -12.60
C ALA A 24 -13.76 -4.22 -13.43
N GLN A 25 -14.93 -4.23 -12.78
CA GLN A 25 -16.21 -4.09 -13.49
C GLN A 25 -16.48 -2.61 -13.81
N THR A 26 -16.26 -1.72 -12.83
CA THR A 26 -16.31 -0.27 -13.00
C THR A 26 -14.99 0.36 -12.60
N LEU A 27 -14.40 1.12 -13.51
CA LEU A 27 -13.13 1.81 -13.31
C LEU A 27 -13.37 3.30 -13.09
N TYR A 28 -12.80 3.83 -12.00
CA TYR A 28 -12.88 5.25 -11.65
C TYR A 28 -11.49 5.88 -11.59
N THR A 29 -11.43 7.17 -11.84
CA THR A 29 -10.30 8.01 -11.44
C THR A 29 -10.78 9.44 -11.19
N VAL A 30 -9.87 10.28 -10.70
CA VAL A 30 -10.12 11.71 -10.46
C VAL A 30 -9.50 12.54 -11.58
N PRO A 31 -10.10 13.69 -11.95
CA PRO A 31 -9.54 14.56 -13.00
C PRO A 31 -8.08 14.99 -12.75
N GLU A 32 -7.72 15.14 -11.48
CA GLU A 32 -6.38 15.57 -11.04
C GLU A 32 -5.30 14.57 -11.45
N VAL A 33 -5.59 13.26 -11.41
CA VAL A 33 -4.68 12.20 -11.87
C VAL A 33 -4.42 12.33 -13.37
N LEU A 34 -5.46 12.55 -14.18
CA LEU A 34 -5.28 12.73 -15.62
C LEU A 34 -4.50 14.01 -15.97
N ALA A 35 -4.69 15.07 -15.18
CA ALA A 35 -3.97 16.34 -15.35
C ALA A 35 -2.47 16.20 -15.03
N GLU A 36 -2.11 15.31 -14.11
CA GLU A 36 -0.73 15.01 -13.73
C GLU A 36 0.03 14.25 -14.83
N ILE A 37 -0.67 13.38 -15.56
CA ILE A 37 -0.07 12.56 -16.63
C ILE A 37 0.29 13.45 -17.83
N ARG A 38 1.59 13.69 -18.02
CA ARG A 38 2.14 14.48 -19.14
C ARG A 38 2.83 13.65 -20.22
N ASP A 39 3.14 12.39 -19.91
CA ASP A 39 3.83 11.46 -20.80
C ASP A 39 2.98 11.11 -22.04
N ARG A 40 3.58 11.22 -23.23
CA ARG A 40 2.90 10.96 -24.51
C ARG A 40 2.45 9.50 -24.67
N PRO A 41 3.30 8.47 -24.45
CA PRO A 41 2.90 7.08 -24.44
C PRO A 41 1.69 6.78 -23.55
N THR A 42 1.70 7.28 -22.32
CA THR A 42 0.65 7.04 -21.33
C THR A 42 -0.66 7.69 -21.75
N ARG A 43 -0.63 8.93 -22.25
CA ARG A 43 -1.81 9.61 -22.83
C ARG A 43 -2.39 8.86 -24.02
N ARG A 44 -1.55 8.30 -24.90
CA ARG A 44 -2.02 7.47 -26.04
C ARG A 44 -2.72 6.21 -25.55
N ARG A 45 -2.16 5.52 -24.54
CA ARG A 45 -2.79 4.34 -23.93
C ARG A 45 -4.12 4.67 -23.28
N LEU A 46 -4.20 5.77 -22.53
CA LEU A 46 -5.43 6.27 -21.92
C LEU A 46 -6.51 6.57 -22.97
N ALA A 47 -6.15 7.19 -24.08
CA ALA A 47 -7.08 7.49 -25.17
C ALA A 47 -7.61 6.22 -25.89
N ALA A 48 -6.87 5.11 -25.81
CA ALA A 48 -7.20 3.83 -26.41
C ALA A 48 -7.57 2.76 -25.36
N LEU A 49 -8.03 3.18 -24.17
CA LEU A 49 -8.35 2.26 -23.09
C LEU A 49 -9.50 1.34 -23.52
N PRO A 50 -9.39 0.01 -23.36
CA PRO A 50 -10.41 -0.94 -23.80
C PRO A 50 -11.62 -1.04 -22.85
N CYS A 51 -11.76 -0.09 -21.93
CA CYS A 51 -12.87 -0.01 -20.98
C CYS A 51 -13.25 1.45 -20.70
N GLU A 52 -14.45 1.65 -20.17
CA GLU A 52 -14.94 2.98 -19.78
C GLU A 52 -14.25 3.44 -18.49
N LEU A 53 -13.51 4.55 -18.57
CA LEU A 53 -12.92 5.23 -17.42
C LEU A 53 -13.86 6.33 -16.91
N ARG A 54 -14.38 6.17 -15.70
CA ARG A 54 -15.30 7.15 -15.10
C ARG A 54 -14.55 8.20 -14.30
N LEU A 55 -14.66 9.46 -14.71
CA LEU A 55 -14.14 10.59 -13.97
C LEU A 55 -15.12 11.02 -12.89
N ARG A 56 -14.70 10.94 -11.63
CA ARG A 56 -15.52 11.31 -10.48
C ARG A 56 -14.69 12.08 -9.47
N ARG A 57 -15.18 13.23 -9.03
CA ARG A 57 -14.61 13.94 -7.88
C ARG A 57 -15.27 13.47 -6.58
N PRO A 58 -14.50 13.29 -5.51
CA PRO A 58 -15.05 12.99 -4.20
C PRO A 58 -15.86 14.18 -3.67
N ARG A 59 -16.75 13.89 -2.72
CA ARG A 59 -17.45 14.92 -1.96
C ARG A 59 -16.47 15.65 -1.03
N HIS A 60 -16.73 16.93 -0.81
CA HIS A 60 -15.85 17.81 -0.06
C HIS A 60 -15.73 17.44 1.44
N ASP A 61 -16.81 16.92 2.03
CA ASP A 61 -16.83 16.39 3.39
C ASP A 61 -15.87 15.21 3.56
N ILE A 62 -15.90 14.25 2.65
CA ILE A 62 -14.99 13.09 2.67
C ILE A 62 -13.53 13.51 2.44
N LEU A 63 -13.30 14.43 1.50
CA LEU A 63 -11.96 14.97 1.26
C LEU A 63 -11.37 15.63 2.50
N ARG A 64 -12.18 16.40 3.23
CA ARG A 64 -11.78 17.00 4.51
C ARG A 64 -11.44 15.92 5.54
N LEU A 65 -12.26 14.89 5.69
CA LEU A 65 -12.00 13.79 6.62
C LEU A 65 -10.67 13.10 6.33
N VAL A 66 -10.39 12.76 5.07
CA VAL A 66 -9.13 12.14 4.66
C VAL A 66 -7.94 13.08 4.88
N THR A 67 -8.11 14.37 4.62
CA THR A 67 -7.09 15.39 4.87
C THR A 67 -6.77 15.51 6.35
N ASP A 68 -7.78 15.55 7.21
CA ASP A 68 -7.58 15.65 8.65
C ASP A 68 -7.00 14.34 9.23
N PHE A 69 -7.39 13.18 8.68
CA PHE A 69 -6.81 11.89 9.04
C PHE A 69 -5.32 11.81 8.69
N SER A 70 -4.93 12.20 7.47
CA SER A 70 -3.52 12.18 7.04
C SER A 70 -2.62 13.14 7.83
N LYS A 71 -3.17 14.24 8.34
CA LYS A 71 -2.45 15.12 9.29
C LYS A 71 -2.20 14.42 10.62
N LYS A 72 -3.17 13.67 11.13
CA LYS A 72 -3.03 12.92 12.39
C LYS A 72 -2.02 11.76 12.25
N THR A 73 -1.92 11.12 11.10
CA THR A 73 -0.93 10.05 10.85
C THR A 73 0.46 10.56 10.52
N GLY A 74 0.57 11.83 10.11
CA GLY A 74 1.82 12.47 9.69
C GLY A 74 2.15 12.32 8.21
N ASP A 75 1.25 11.74 7.41
CA ASP A 75 1.48 11.48 5.98
C ASP A 75 1.18 12.69 5.09
N TYR A 76 0.33 13.62 5.57
CA TYR A 76 -0.09 14.82 4.82
C TYR A 76 1.04 15.56 4.07
N PRO A 77 2.21 15.88 4.65
CA PRO A 77 3.26 16.61 3.93
C PRO A 77 3.86 15.83 2.74
N SER A 78 3.69 14.51 2.70
CA SER A 78 4.21 13.64 1.65
C SER A 78 3.15 13.27 0.59
N LEU A 79 1.88 13.61 0.83
CA LEU A 79 0.77 13.31 -0.08
C LEU A 79 0.51 14.49 -1.02
N SER A 80 0.33 14.19 -2.31
CA SER A 80 -0.08 15.20 -3.29
C SER A 80 -1.58 15.50 -3.22
N ALA A 81 -2.00 16.57 -3.92
CA ALA A 81 -3.42 16.86 -4.09
C ALA A 81 -4.16 15.73 -4.82
N ALA A 82 -3.54 15.10 -5.82
CA ALA A 82 -4.15 13.97 -6.53
C ALA A 82 -4.31 12.75 -5.62
N ASP A 83 -3.31 12.46 -4.78
CA ASP A 83 -3.37 11.35 -3.81
C ASP A 83 -4.52 11.53 -2.82
N LEU A 84 -4.70 12.73 -2.27
CA LEU A 84 -5.81 13.04 -1.37
C LEU A 84 -7.18 12.86 -2.06
N GLN A 85 -7.29 13.23 -3.34
CA GLN A 85 -8.52 13.04 -4.12
C GLN A 85 -8.81 11.55 -4.38
N VAL A 86 -7.79 10.76 -4.72
CA VAL A 86 -7.92 9.31 -4.93
C VAL A 86 -8.32 8.59 -3.63
N LEU A 87 -7.67 8.92 -2.52
CA LEU A 87 -7.99 8.37 -1.19
C LEU A 87 -9.44 8.72 -0.81
N ALA A 88 -9.83 9.98 -0.96
CA ALA A 88 -11.19 10.42 -0.66
C ALA A 88 -12.25 9.73 -1.54
N LEU A 89 -11.98 9.58 -2.83
CA LEU A 89 -12.90 8.86 -3.73
C LEU A 89 -13.05 7.39 -3.33
N THR A 90 -11.94 6.76 -2.93
CA THR A 90 -11.95 5.37 -2.46
C THR A 90 -12.79 5.23 -1.18
N CYS A 91 -12.58 6.10 -0.19
CA CYS A 91 -13.39 6.12 1.03
C CYS A 91 -14.88 6.36 0.74
N GLN A 92 -15.20 7.26 -0.20
CA GLN A 92 -16.57 7.52 -0.59
C GLN A 92 -17.23 6.30 -1.23
N LEU A 93 -16.56 5.63 -2.18
CA LEU A 93 -17.09 4.43 -2.81
C LEU A 93 -17.30 3.31 -1.78
N GLN A 94 -16.36 3.14 -0.85
CA GLN A 94 -16.49 2.18 0.25
C GLN A 94 -17.72 2.47 1.12
N ALA A 95 -18.03 3.74 1.38
CA ALA A 95 -19.24 4.12 2.13
C ALA A 95 -20.53 3.92 1.33
N GLU A 96 -20.47 4.03 -0.01
CA GLU A 96 -21.62 3.82 -0.91
C GLU A 96 -21.92 2.34 -1.15
N THR A 97 -20.89 1.48 -1.18
CA THR A 97 -21.03 0.08 -1.63
C THR A 97 -20.71 -0.96 -0.56
N GLY A 98 -20.05 -0.56 0.52
CA GLY A 98 -19.58 -1.45 1.57
C GLY A 98 -20.55 -1.60 2.74
N SER A 99 -20.28 -2.60 3.58
CA SER A 99 -20.96 -2.76 4.86
C SER A 99 -20.54 -1.65 5.85
N PRO A 100 -21.46 -1.11 6.66
CA PRO A 100 -21.13 -0.12 7.67
C PRO A 100 -20.08 -0.66 8.66
N GLY A 101 -19.04 0.13 8.95
CA GLY A 101 -18.02 -0.17 9.96
C GLY A 101 -16.65 -0.65 9.46
N CYS A 102 -16.42 -0.73 8.14
CA CYS A 102 -15.12 -1.16 7.59
C CYS A 102 -14.02 -0.07 7.72
N LEU A 103 -14.40 1.21 7.71
CA LEU A 103 -13.46 2.33 7.77
C LEU A 103 -13.25 2.81 9.20
N ARG A 104 -11.98 2.98 9.56
CA ARG A 104 -11.56 3.65 10.80
C ARG A 104 -11.30 5.12 10.49
N TRP A 105 -11.90 6.01 11.27
CA TRP A 105 -11.77 7.47 11.09
C TRP A 105 -10.79 8.10 12.06
N GLU A 106 -10.15 7.28 12.90
CA GLU A 106 -9.10 7.69 13.83
C GLU A 106 -7.90 6.73 13.72
N PRO A 107 -6.67 7.27 13.72
CA PRO A 107 -5.47 6.44 13.66
C PRO A 107 -5.21 5.74 14.99
N GLN A 108 -4.51 4.60 14.95
CA GLN A 108 -4.05 3.89 16.14
C GLN A 108 -2.68 4.41 16.59
N ASP A 109 -2.41 4.32 17.90
CA ASP A 109 -1.11 4.66 18.45
C ASP A 109 -0.01 3.77 17.88
N LYS A 110 1.10 4.38 17.47
CA LYS A 110 2.24 3.63 16.95
C LYS A 110 2.99 3.00 18.13
N VAL A 111 3.06 1.66 18.14
CA VAL A 111 3.93 0.93 19.07
C VAL A 111 5.38 1.07 18.57
N GLY A 112 6.25 1.64 19.39
CA GLY A 112 7.67 1.81 19.04
C GLY A 112 8.36 0.46 18.86
N SER A 113 8.95 0.22 17.69
CA SER A 113 9.77 -0.96 17.43
C SER A 113 11.19 -0.79 17.95
N THR A 114 11.84 -1.90 18.31
CA THR A 114 13.24 -1.93 18.77
C THR A 114 14.21 -1.45 17.68
N PRO A 115 15.32 -0.80 18.06
CA PRO A 115 16.25 -0.23 17.09
C PRO A 115 17.00 -1.35 16.35
N ARG A 116 16.77 -1.44 15.04
CA ARG A 116 17.67 -2.13 14.10
C ARG A 116 18.44 -1.08 13.30
N HIS A 117 19.63 -1.43 12.83
CA HIS A 117 20.43 -0.53 12.01
C HIS A 117 19.69 -0.21 10.69
N PRO A 118 19.56 1.08 10.29
CA PRO A 118 18.83 1.48 9.08
C PRO A 118 19.36 0.84 7.79
N GLU A 119 20.65 0.50 7.75
CA GLU A 119 21.32 -0.09 6.57
C GLU A 119 21.33 -1.62 6.58
N ALA A 120 20.61 -2.27 7.50
CA ALA A 120 20.51 -3.73 7.50
C ALA A 120 19.89 -4.19 6.15
N PRO A 121 20.49 -5.16 5.42
CA PRO A 121 20.04 -5.59 4.10
C PRO A 121 18.76 -6.45 4.17
N LEU A 122 17.68 -5.89 4.70
CA LEU A 122 16.38 -6.52 4.79
C LEU A 122 15.64 -6.33 3.46
N HIS A 123 15.12 -7.41 2.90
CA HIS A 123 14.29 -7.42 1.67
C HIS A 123 15.01 -7.06 0.35
N ILE A 124 16.34 -7.19 0.28
CA ILE A 124 17.06 -7.11 -0.99
C ILE A 124 17.09 -8.50 -1.64
N ALA A 125 16.47 -8.63 -2.82
CA ALA A 125 16.50 -9.88 -3.58
C ALA A 125 17.96 -10.31 -3.86
N GLY A 126 18.29 -11.57 -3.55
CA GLY A 126 19.64 -12.11 -3.72
C GLY A 126 20.56 -11.99 -2.49
N PHE A 127 20.13 -11.37 -1.39
CA PHE A 127 20.88 -11.35 -0.13
C PHE A 127 20.25 -12.30 0.89
N HIS A 128 20.95 -13.38 1.25
CA HIS A 128 20.53 -14.31 2.30
C HIS A 128 21.16 -13.92 3.64
N LEU A 129 20.36 -13.40 4.58
CA LEU A 129 20.82 -13.21 5.96
C LEU A 129 20.70 -14.55 6.70
N PRO A 130 21.80 -15.09 7.27
CA PRO A 130 21.69 -16.28 8.11
C PRO A 130 20.85 -15.95 9.34
N ALA A 131 19.81 -16.76 9.59
CA ALA A 131 19.11 -16.72 10.86
C ALA A 131 20.08 -17.14 11.98
N LYS A 132 20.00 -16.48 13.13
CA LYS A 132 20.84 -16.80 14.29
C LYS A 132 20.37 -18.15 14.85
N ASP A 133 20.99 -19.24 14.42
CA ASP A 133 20.78 -20.56 15.02
C ASP A 133 21.12 -20.48 16.51
N HIS A 134 20.13 -20.75 17.37
CA HIS A 134 20.40 -21.13 18.75
C HIS A 134 21.02 -22.53 18.71
N PHE A 135 22.35 -22.58 18.62
CA PHE A 135 23.11 -23.81 18.88
C PHE A 135 22.78 -24.29 20.29
N GLY A 136 21.94 -25.32 20.37
CA GLY A 136 21.82 -26.16 21.55
C GLY A 136 23.17 -26.80 21.83
N HIS A 137 23.70 -26.55 23.02
CA HIS A 137 24.84 -27.28 23.56
C HIS A 137 24.42 -28.74 23.78
N ASP A 138 24.74 -29.61 22.84
CA ASP A 138 24.81 -31.06 23.05
C ASP A 138 26.17 -31.34 23.73
N GLN A 139 26.18 -31.41 25.07
CA GLN A 139 27.30 -32.03 25.78
C GLN A 139 27.03 -33.52 25.89
N GLY A 140 27.60 -34.25 24.94
CA GLY A 140 27.78 -35.69 25.01
C GLY A 140 28.49 -36.11 26.29
N PHE A 141 27.96 -37.19 26.87
CA PHE A 141 28.51 -37.98 27.95
C PHE A 141 29.99 -38.34 27.73
N LEU A 142 30.83 -38.08 28.74
CA LEU A 142 32.00 -38.91 29.05
C LEU A 142 32.29 -38.85 30.56
N SER A 143 32.26 -40.03 31.18
CA SER A 143 32.30 -40.32 32.61
C SER A 143 33.66 -40.02 33.27
N PRO A 144 33.68 -39.61 34.56
CA PRO A 144 34.92 -39.33 35.29
C PRO A 144 35.49 -40.61 35.92
N LEU A 145 36.45 -41.24 35.26
CA LEU A 145 37.34 -42.18 35.92
C LEU A 145 38.71 -42.13 35.23
N GLU A 146 39.66 -41.46 35.91
CA GLU A 146 41.13 -41.62 35.87
C GLU A 146 41.85 -40.28 36.10
N ARG A 147 42.05 -39.94 37.38
CA ARG A 147 43.34 -39.41 37.87
C ARG A 147 43.39 -39.51 39.40
N GLN A 148 43.96 -40.61 39.88
CA GLN A 148 44.61 -40.66 41.17
C GLN A 148 45.94 -39.90 41.07
N ARG A 149 46.10 -38.85 41.87
CA ARG A 149 47.22 -38.61 42.80
C ARG A 149 46.93 -37.38 43.65
#